data_AF-A0A954DK30-F1
#
_entry.id   AF-A0A954DK30-F1
#
_cell.length_a   1.000
_cell.length_b   1.000
_cell.length_c   1.000
_cell.angle_alpha   90.00
_cell.angle_beta   90.00
_cell.angle_gamma   90.00
#
_symmetry.space_group_name_H-M   'P 1'
#
loop_
_entity.id
_entity.type
_entity.pdbx_description
1 polymer ?
#
loop_
_entity_poly.entity_id
_entity_poly.type
_entity_poly.pdbx_seq_one_letter_code
_entity_poly.pdbx_strand_id
1 'polypeptide(L)'
;TPRLAQALDDMAADDGVSCTVCHMMKPDGLGEERTWSGRPNFNGERHIYGPFADVFPRPMQMHVGYTPTQGEHIRDAGMCATCHTLFTEHHGTPFPEQTPYLEWRNSEFDPDREGNDPKAARTCQQCHMAEVGETRIARNPMGFDFGRIPKREMRSHAFVGGNAFMLDLLRVYEDELDVVAEPEALAATAEATREQLRTKTAKLTIGEP
;
A
#
# COMPACT_ATOMS: atom_id res chain seq x y z
N THR A 1 -20.72 -3.39 2.81
CA THR A 1 -19.90 -2.25 2.35
C THR A 1 -20.65 -0.98 2.64
N PRO A 2 -20.04 0.07 3.22
CA PRO A 2 -20.70 1.35 3.37
C PRO A 2 -21.18 1.83 2.01
N ARG A 3 -22.43 2.29 1.93
CA ARG A 3 -22.98 2.89 0.71
C ARG A 3 -22.39 4.29 0.57
N LEU A 4 -22.27 4.80 -0.66
CA LEU A 4 -21.77 6.16 -0.92
C LEU A 4 -22.47 7.21 -0.02
N ALA A 5 -23.79 7.10 0.15
CA ALA A 5 -24.57 7.98 1.03
C ALA A 5 -24.14 7.96 2.51
N GLN A 6 -23.45 6.91 2.97
CA GLN A 6 -22.92 6.81 4.34
C GLN A 6 -21.48 7.33 4.44
N ALA A 7 -20.77 7.41 3.30
CA ALA A 7 -19.39 7.91 3.24
C ALA A 7 -19.31 9.43 3.12
N LEU A 8 -20.33 10.07 2.53
CA LEU A 8 -20.35 11.52 2.26
C LEU A 8 -20.21 12.42 3.49
N ASP A 9 -20.58 11.94 4.68
CA ASP A 9 -20.50 12.69 5.94
C ASP A 9 -19.46 12.11 6.93
N ASP A 10 -18.68 11.10 6.50
CA ASP A 10 -17.68 10.44 7.34
C ASP A 10 -16.28 10.96 7.02
N MET A 11 -15.73 11.76 7.94
CA MET A 11 -14.36 12.30 7.80
C MET A 11 -13.30 11.20 7.60
N ALA A 12 -13.52 9.99 8.12
CA ALA A 12 -12.61 8.87 7.90
C ALA A 12 -12.72 8.27 6.49
N ALA A 13 -13.87 8.46 5.82
CA ALA A 13 -14.05 8.08 4.41
C ALA A 13 -13.37 9.10 3.48
N ASP A 14 -13.36 10.39 3.83
CA ASP A 14 -12.64 11.44 3.09
C ASP A 14 -11.11 11.28 3.14
N ASP A 15 -10.56 10.81 4.27
CA ASP A 15 -9.11 10.62 4.46
C ASP A 15 -8.52 9.51 3.55
N GLY A 16 -9.37 8.63 3.01
CA GLY A 16 -8.96 7.57 2.08
C GLY A 16 -7.85 6.64 2.61
N VAL A 17 -6.94 6.22 1.73
CA VAL A 17 -5.77 5.40 2.09
C VAL A 17 -4.63 6.31 2.57
N SER A 18 -4.59 6.56 3.88
CA SER A 18 -3.55 7.37 4.51
C SER A 18 -2.44 6.52 5.16
N CYS A 19 -1.36 7.16 5.60
CA CYS A 19 -0.25 6.45 6.27
C CYS A 19 -0.71 5.74 7.55
N THR A 20 -1.65 6.31 8.30
CA THR A 20 -2.14 5.74 9.55
C THR A 20 -2.98 4.48 9.30
N VAL A 21 -3.70 4.40 8.18
CA VAL A 21 -4.45 3.19 7.79
C VAL A 21 -3.51 2.00 7.71
N CYS A 22 -2.40 2.08 6.97
CA CYS A 22 -1.48 0.94 6.90
C CYS A 22 -0.68 0.77 8.20
N HIS A 23 -0.09 1.86 8.71
CA HIS A 23 0.88 1.77 9.79
C HIS A 23 0.24 1.58 11.18
N MET A 24 -1.09 1.63 11.33
CA MET A 24 -1.76 1.29 12.60
C MET A 24 -2.34 -0.12 12.65
N MET A 25 -2.34 -0.87 11.54
CA MET A 25 -2.83 -2.25 11.53
C MET A 25 -1.99 -3.11 12.47
N LYS A 26 -2.65 -3.95 13.26
CA LYS A 26 -2.01 -5.01 14.06
C LYS A 26 -1.78 -6.24 13.18
N PRO A 27 -0.85 -7.14 13.57
CA PRO A 27 -0.65 -8.41 12.89
C PRO A 27 -1.85 -9.38 12.99
N ASP A 28 -2.71 -9.20 13.99
CA ASP A 28 -3.84 -10.09 14.22
C ASP A 28 -4.82 -10.11 13.04
N GLY A 29 -4.99 -11.28 12.44
CA GLY A 29 -5.93 -11.52 11.35
C GLY A 29 -5.46 -11.08 9.98
N LEU A 30 -4.22 -10.63 9.81
CA LEU A 30 -3.68 -10.31 8.48
C LEU A 30 -3.71 -11.55 7.59
N GLY A 31 -4.20 -11.39 6.35
CA GLY A 31 -4.37 -12.50 5.42
C GLY A 31 -5.57 -13.41 5.69
N GLU A 32 -6.36 -13.15 6.74
CA GLU A 32 -7.54 -13.95 7.09
C GLU A 32 -8.85 -13.25 6.71
N GLU A 33 -9.90 -14.04 6.42
CA GLU A 33 -11.21 -13.55 5.97
C GLU A 33 -11.83 -12.49 6.88
N ARG A 34 -11.58 -12.56 8.19
CA ARG A 34 -12.10 -11.59 9.16
C ARG A 34 -11.61 -10.16 8.94
N THR A 35 -10.46 -9.97 8.26
CA THR A 35 -9.90 -8.62 7.99
C THR A 35 -10.06 -8.18 6.53
N TRP A 36 -10.49 -9.07 5.65
CA TRP A 36 -10.74 -8.76 4.25
C TRP A 36 -11.87 -7.76 4.06
N SER A 37 -12.00 -7.24 2.83
CA SER A 37 -12.99 -6.21 2.46
C SER A 37 -12.90 -4.95 3.33
N GLY A 38 -11.67 -4.53 3.63
CA GLY A 38 -11.37 -3.28 4.34
C GLY A 38 -11.72 -3.32 5.82
N ARG A 39 -11.47 -4.44 6.52
CA ARG A 39 -11.78 -4.60 7.96
C ARG A 39 -10.52 -4.80 8.80
N PRO A 40 -9.52 -3.90 8.73
CA PRO A 40 -8.28 -4.04 9.48
C PRO A 40 -8.52 -4.01 10.99
N ASN A 41 -7.69 -4.74 11.73
CA ASN A 41 -7.64 -4.63 13.18
C ASN A 41 -6.62 -3.56 13.60
N PHE A 42 -7.06 -2.36 13.96
CA PHE A 42 -6.17 -1.28 14.38
C PHE A 42 -5.71 -1.40 15.83
N ASN A 43 -4.56 -0.81 16.14
CA ASN A 43 -4.16 -0.58 17.52
C ASN A 43 -4.92 0.63 18.10
N GLY A 44 -5.25 0.57 19.40
CA GLY A 44 -5.94 1.64 20.12
C GLY A 44 -5.00 2.64 20.81
N GLU A 45 -3.69 2.48 20.67
CA GLU A 45 -2.67 3.16 21.48
C GLU A 45 -1.83 4.15 20.66
N ARG A 46 -2.26 4.45 19.42
CA ARG A 46 -1.54 5.33 18.48
C ARG A 46 -0.09 4.90 18.27
N HIS A 47 0.13 3.59 18.24
CA HIS A 47 1.37 3.02 17.70
C HIS A 47 1.36 3.17 16.18
N ILE A 48 2.50 3.59 15.62
CA ILE A 48 2.71 3.63 14.18
C ILE A 48 3.84 2.67 13.84
N TYR A 49 3.48 1.54 13.27
CA TYR A 49 4.36 0.41 13.02
C TYR A 49 5.26 0.67 11.84
N GLY A 50 6.56 0.46 12.00
CA GLY A 50 7.54 0.54 10.92
C GLY A 50 8.47 -0.66 10.91
N PRO A 51 9.24 -0.83 9.83
CA PRO A 51 10.10 -2.00 9.64
C PRO A 51 11.35 -2.06 10.52
N PHE A 52 11.56 -1.07 11.39
CA PHE A 52 12.86 -0.84 12.05
C PHE A 52 12.73 -0.67 13.56
N ALA A 53 13.64 -1.30 14.30
CA ALA A 53 13.71 -1.28 15.77
C ALA A 53 14.21 0.07 16.33
N ASP A 54 15.23 0.63 15.68
CA ASP A 54 16.06 1.72 16.18
C ASP A 54 15.53 3.09 15.71
N VAL A 55 14.26 3.38 15.99
CA VAL A 55 13.62 4.67 15.66
C VAL A 55 13.78 5.68 16.80
N PHE A 56 13.82 6.98 16.48
CA PHE A 56 13.81 8.03 17.49
C PHE A 56 12.36 8.55 17.69
N PRO A 57 11.67 8.21 18.80
CA PRO A 57 10.23 8.39 18.89
C PRO A 57 9.78 9.83 19.18
N ARG A 58 10.63 10.61 19.88
CA ARG A 58 10.26 11.94 20.43
C ARG A 58 9.63 12.90 19.42
N PRO A 59 10.14 13.07 18.18
CA PRO A 59 9.54 14.00 17.23
C PRO A 59 8.08 13.65 16.92
N MET A 60 7.77 12.38 16.67
CA MET A 60 6.39 11.98 16.36
C MET A 60 5.48 12.07 17.59
N GLN A 61 5.98 11.71 18.76
CA GLN A 61 5.22 11.84 20.01
C GLN A 61 4.85 13.30 20.30
N MET A 62 5.78 14.23 20.09
CA MET A 62 5.58 15.65 20.42
C MET A 62 4.75 16.42 19.39
N HIS A 63 4.79 16.05 18.11
CA HIS A 63 4.16 16.84 17.03
C HIS A 63 2.88 16.23 16.47
N VAL A 64 2.75 14.89 16.46
CA VAL A 64 1.60 14.19 15.86
C VAL A 64 0.96 13.16 16.79
N GLY A 65 1.50 13.00 18.01
CA GLY A 65 0.93 12.13 19.04
C GLY A 65 0.95 10.64 18.69
N TYR A 66 1.87 10.20 17.82
CA TYR A 66 2.10 8.79 17.49
C TYR A 66 3.39 8.30 18.11
N THR A 67 3.42 7.03 18.54
CA THR A 67 4.63 6.36 19.01
C THR A 67 5.15 5.42 17.92
N PRO A 68 6.27 5.76 17.25
CA PRO A 68 6.93 4.86 16.30
C PRO A 68 7.32 3.56 16.99
N THR A 69 6.91 2.44 16.41
CA THR A 69 7.11 1.11 16.99
C THR A 69 7.52 0.16 15.89
N GLN A 70 8.45 -0.76 16.14
CA GLN A 70 8.75 -1.79 15.15
C GLN A 70 7.57 -2.75 15.02
N GLY A 71 7.21 -3.11 13.79
CA GLY A 71 6.28 -4.19 13.49
C GLY A 71 6.74 -4.92 12.25
N GLU A 72 7.12 -6.19 12.39
CA GLU A 72 7.57 -7.00 11.24
C GLU A 72 6.46 -7.28 10.24
N HIS A 73 5.21 -7.31 10.71
CA HIS A 73 4.02 -7.47 9.87
C HIS A 73 3.86 -6.35 8.84
N ILE A 74 4.58 -5.22 8.98
CA ILE A 74 4.60 -4.17 7.96
C ILE A 74 5.10 -4.68 6.59
N ARG A 75 5.85 -5.78 6.59
CA ARG A 75 6.40 -6.44 5.39
C ARG A 75 5.53 -7.62 4.91
N ASP A 76 4.45 -7.92 5.61
CA ASP A 76 3.57 -9.06 5.34
C ASP A 76 2.56 -8.74 4.23
N ALA A 77 2.45 -9.61 3.23
CA ALA A 77 1.44 -9.50 2.17
C ALA A 77 0.00 -9.49 2.71
N GLY A 78 -0.24 -10.09 3.88
CA GLY A 78 -1.50 -10.08 4.61
C GLY A 78 -2.02 -8.67 4.95
N MET A 79 -1.16 -7.66 5.02
CA MET A 79 -1.60 -6.27 5.11
C MET A 79 -2.38 -5.84 3.86
N CYS A 80 -1.80 -6.11 2.68
CA CYS A 80 -2.42 -5.80 1.39
C CYS A 80 -3.70 -6.61 1.20
N ALA A 81 -3.73 -7.85 1.72
CA ALA A 81 -4.90 -8.74 1.68
C ALA A 81 -6.16 -8.11 2.28
N THR A 82 -6.02 -7.24 3.29
CA THR A 82 -7.13 -6.52 3.94
C THR A 82 -8.03 -5.83 2.91
N CYS A 83 -7.44 -5.18 1.91
CA CYS A 83 -8.18 -4.44 0.88
C CYS A 83 -8.15 -5.14 -0.49
N HIS A 84 -7.07 -5.84 -0.83
CA HIS A 84 -6.94 -6.61 -2.08
C HIS A 84 -7.51 -8.04 -1.98
N THR A 85 -8.50 -8.19 -1.11
CA THR A 85 -9.44 -9.32 -1.05
C THR A 85 -10.81 -8.74 -0.73
N LEU A 86 -11.55 -8.38 -1.78
CA LEU A 86 -12.84 -7.71 -1.69
C LEU A 86 -13.95 -8.67 -2.06
N PHE A 87 -14.83 -8.92 -1.10
CA PHE A 87 -16.10 -9.59 -1.30
C PHE A 87 -17.22 -8.56 -1.20
N THR A 88 -18.07 -8.53 -2.21
CA THR A 88 -19.30 -7.77 -2.23
C THR A 88 -20.50 -8.71 -2.30
N GLU A 89 -21.70 -8.17 -2.47
CA GLU A 89 -22.92 -8.98 -2.56
C GLU A 89 -23.66 -8.64 -3.85
N HIS A 90 -24.11 -9.69 -4.56
CA HIS A 90 -25.00 -9.58 -5.70
C HIS A 90 -26.33 -10.26 -5.34
N HIS A 91 -27.41 -9.49 -5.22
CA HIS A 91 -28.73 -9.98 -4.77
C HIS A 91 -28.69 -10.79 -3.45
N GLY A 92 -27.88 -10.34 -2.49
CA GLY A 92 -27.72 -11.01 -1.19
C GLY A 92 -26.86 -12.27 -1.24
N THR A 93 -26.23 -12.58 -2.37
CA THR A 93 -25.25 -13.65 -2.49
C THR A 93 -23.84 -13.05 -2.46
N PRO A 94 -22.95 -13.50 -1.55
CA PRO A 94 -21.56 -13.07 -1.55
C PRO A 94 -20.86 -13.36 -2.88
N PHE A 95 -20.09 -12.40 -3.37
CA PHE A 95 -19.37 -12.44 -4.64
C PHE A 95 -17.94 -11.92 -4.46
N PRO A 96 -16.91 -12.68 -4.90
CA PRO A 96 -15.53 -12.20 -4.90
C PRO A 96 -15.34 -11.17 -6.02
N GLU A 97 -15.38 -9.89 -5.68
CA GLU A 97 -15.19 -8.80 -6.67
C GLU A 97 -13.73 -8.63 -7.05
N GLN A 98 -12.82 -8.74 -6.07
CA GLN A 98 -11.38 -8.67 -6.31
C GLN A 98 -10.68 -9.65 -5.38
N THR A 99 -9.96 -10.62 -5.95
CA THR A 99 -9.18 -11.62 -5.20
C THR A 99 -7.67 -11.66 -5.50
N PRO A 100 -6.96 -10.55 -5.83
CA PRO A 100 -5.52 -10.60 -6.11
C PRO A 100 -4.68 -11.29 -5.04
N TYR A 101 -4.98 -11.11 -3.74
CA TYR A 101 -4.25 -11.80 -2.68
C TYR A 101 -4.44 -13.32 -2.74
N LEU A 102 -5.65 -13.81 -2.98
CA LEU A 102 -5.91 -15.25 -3.08
C LEU A 102 -5.29 -15.85 -4.35
N GLU A 103 -5.30 -15.10 -5.45
CA GLU A 103 -4.58 -15.48 -6.67
C GLU A 103 -3.08 -15.57 -6.42
N TRP A 104 -2.51 -14.59 -5.68
CA TRP A 104 -1.10 -14.60 -5.25
C TRP A 104 -0.78 -15.78 -4.33
N ARG A 105 -1.63 -16.12 -3.35
CA ARG A 105 -1.50 -17.31 -2.50
C ARG A 105 -1.43 -18.62 -3.32
N ASN A 106 -2.06 -18.62 -4.49
CA ASN A 106 -2.06 -19.75 -5.42
C ASN A 106 -0.98 -19.64 -6.53
N SER A 107 -0.02 -18.71 -6.41
CA SER A 107 1.08 -18.51 -7.36
C SER A 107 2.42 -19.02 -6.82
N GLU A 108 3.49 -18.95 -7.61
CA GLU A 108 4.87 -19.20 -7.15
C GLU A 108 5.43 -18.06 -6.28
N PHE A 109 4.72 -16.93 -6.19
CA PHE A 109 5.18 -15.78 -5.42
C PHE A 109 4.87 -15.93 -3.92
N ASP A 110 3.93 -16.78 -3.52
CA ASP A 110 3.61 -17.01 -2.10
C ASP A 110 4.70 -17.82 -1.39
N PRO A 111 5.49 -17.23 -0.48
CA PRO A 111 6.56 -17.93 0.24
C PRO A 111 6.03 -19.12 1.07
N ASP A 112 4.76 -19.11 1.47
CA ASP A 112 4.17 -20.14 2.33
C ASP A 112 3.49 -21.25 1.52
N ARG A 113 3.46 -21.15 0.19
CA ARG A 113 2.88 -22.20 -0.66
C ARG A 113 3.75 -23.46 -0.61
N GLU A 114 3.11 -24.60 -0.40
CA GLU A 114 3.77 -25.90 -0.41
C GLU A 114 4.49 -26.15 -1.76
N GLY A 115 5.76 -26.53 -1.67
CA GLY A 115 6.61 -26.81 -2.83
C GLY A 115 7.12 -25.57 -3.57
N ASN A 116 6.98 -24.37 -3.01
CA ASN A 116 7.47 -23.16 -3.65
C ASN A 116 9.01 -23.09 -3.74
N ASP A 117 9.53 -22.48 -4.81
CA ASP A 117 10.94 -22.08 -4.93
C ASP A 117 11.16 -20.77 -4.16
N PRO A 118 12.00 -20.75 -3.11
CA PRO A 118 12.32 -19.52 -2.37
C PRO A 118 12.89 -18.39 -3.25
N LYS A 119 13.44 -18.70 -4.43
CA LYS A 119 13.93 -17.70 -5.38
C LYS A 119 12.81 -16.96 -6.10
N ALA A 120 11.69 -17.65 -6.33
CA ALA A 120 10.49 -17.10 -6.97
C ALA A 120 9.62 -16.33 -5.97
N ALA A 121 9.65 -16.69 -4.68
CA ALA A 121 8.85 -16.05 -3.64
C ALA A 121 9.02 -14.52 -3.60
N ARG A 122 7.91 -13.78 -3.68
CA ARG A 122 7.84 -12.32 -3.61
C ARG A 122 6.56 -11.88 -2.90
N THR A 123 6.66 -11.06 -1.86
CA THR A 123 5.50 -10.40 -1.24
C THR A 123 4.97 -9.28 -2.13
N CYS A 124 3.73 -8.83 -1.85
CA CYS A 124 3.13 -7.68 -2.52
C CYS A 124 4.05 -6.45 -2.48
N GLN A 125 4.61 -6.15 -1.31
CA GLN A 125 5.50 -5.01 -1.09
C GLN A 125 6.79 -5.12 -1.90
N GLN A 126 7.34 -6.32 -2.09
CA GLN A 126 8.59 -6.48 -2.83
C GLN A 126 8.46 -6.08 -4.31
N CYS A 127 7.28 -6.25 -4.90
CA CYS A 127 7.01 -5.83 -6.28
C CYS A 127 6.45 -4.40 -6.36
N HIS A 128 5.50 -4.05 -5.48
CA HIS A 128 4.74 -2.80 -5.57
C HIS A 128 5.34 -1.62 -4.79
N MET A 129 6.28 -1.87 -3.87
CA MET A 129 7.01 -0.84 -3.14
C MET A 129 8.49 -0.88 -3.52
N ALA A 130 8.82 -0.16 -4.60
CA ALA A 130 10.17 -0.12 -5.17
C ALA A 130 11.20 0.41 -4.17
N GLU A 131 12.39 -0.17 -4.17
CA GLU A 131 13.52 0.34 -3.39
C GLU A 131 13.97 1.70 -3.95
N VAL A 132 14.16 2.66 -3.07
CA VAL A 132 14.63 4.02 -3.43
C VAL A 132 16.07 4.28 -2.97
N GLY A 133 16.77 3.22 -2.56
CA GLY A 133 18.11 3.28 -2.01
C GLY A 133 18.18 3.76 -0.56
N GLU A 134 19.40 3.95 -0.08
CA GLU A 134 19.66 4.40 1.28
C GLU A 134 19.22 5.85 1.50
N THR A 135 18.24 6.03 2.38
CA THR A 135 17.70 7.33 2.75
C THR A 135 17.88 7.59 4.24
N ARG A 136 18.06 8.86 4.60
CA ARG A 136 17.98 9.32 5.99
C ARG A 136 16.52 9.64 6.32
N ILE A 137 15.99 9.01 7.36
CA ILE A 137 14.55 9.06 7.68
C ILE A 137 14.12 10.44 8.20
N ALA A 138 15.01 11.20 8.85
CA ALA A 138 14.70 12.54 9.36
C ALA A 138 15.94 13.43 9.51
N ARG A 139 15.75 14.73 9.30
CA ARG A 139 16.67 15.81 9.73
C ARG A 139 16.04 16.58 10.89
N ASN A 140 16.87 17.14 11.76
CA ASN A 140 16.39 18.03 12.81
C ASN A 140 16.03 19.41 12.23
N PRO A 141 15.32 20.28 12.98
CA PRO A 141 14.91 21.59 12.50
C PRO A 141 16.06 22.52 12.06
N MET A 142 17.27 22.28 12.57
CA MET A 142 18.48 23.03 12.22
C MET A 142 19.21 22.44 10.99
N GLY A 143 18.60 21.45 10.31
CA GLY A 143 19.15 20.83 9.10
C GLY A 143 20.22 19.77 9.34
N PHE A 144 20.57 19.47 10.59
CA PHE A 144 21.52 18.40 10.92
C PHE A 144 20.83 17.05 10.99
N ASP A 145 21.59 15.98 10.78
CA ASP A 145 21.11 14.63 10.97
C ASP A 145 20.73 14.40 12.44
N PHE A 146 19.63 13.68 12.68
CA PHE A 146 19.42 13.07 14.00
C PHE A 146 20.51 12.01 14.19
N GLY A 147 21.60 12.38 14.88
CA GLY A 147 22.86 11.62 14.99
C GLY A 147 22.79 10.23 15.63
N ARG A 148 21.60 9.64 15.73
CA ARG A 148 21.35 8.28 16.22
C ARG A 148 20.58 7.40 15.22
N ILE A 149 20.13 7.92 14.08
CA ILE A 149 19.37 7.16 13.09
C ILE A 149 20.29 6.82 11.91
N PRO A 150 20.58 5.53 11.66
CA PRO A 150 21.36 5.12 10.50
C PRO A 150 20.59 5.42 9.20
N LYS A 151 21.33 5.49 8.09
CA LYS A 151 20.70 5.39 6.77
C LYS A 151 20.06 4.02 6.64
N ARG A 152 18.94 3.94 5.94
CA ARG A 152 18.23 2.68 5.71
C ARG A 152 17.74 2.60 4.29
N GLU A 153 17.67 1.38 3.78
CA GLU A 153 16.96 1.10 2.55
C GLU A 153 15.48 1.38 2.76
N MET A 154 14.95 2.34 2.00
CA MET A 154 13.56 2.71 2.04
C MET A 154 12.84 2.19 0.81
N ARG A 155 11.54 2.00 0.93
CA ARG A 155 10.66 1.64 -0.18
C ARG A 155 9.68 2.77 -0.47
N SER A 156 9.43 2.99 -1.75
CA SER A 156 8.49 3.99 -2.25
C SER A 156 7.05 3.63 -1.90
N HIS A 157 6.24 4.66 -1.66
CA HIS A 157 4.78 4.57 -1.49
C HIS A 157 4.04 5.01 -2.76
N ALA A 158 4.66 4.92 -3.94
CA ALA A 158 4.06 5.33 -5.20
C ALA A 158 2.93 4.40 -5.68
N PHE A 159 2.91 3.12 -5.25
CA PHE A 159 1.87 2.11 -5.55
C PHE A 159 1.30 2.18 -6.97
N VAL A 160 2.16 1.97 -7.96
CA VAL A 160 1.78 2.07 -9.38
C VAL A 160 0.78 0.98 -9.75
N GLY A 161 -0.37 1.39 -10.29
CA GLY A 161 -1.47 0.52 -10.72
C GLY A 161 -1.43 0.15 -12.20
N GLY A 162 -2.61 -0.02 -12.81
CA GLY A 162 -2.76 -0.39 -14.22
C GLY A 162 -3.51 0.61 -15.09
N ASN A 163 -3.95 1.76 -14.54
CA ASN A 163 -4.83 2.69 -15.25
C ASN A 163 -4.17 4.04 -15.50
N ALA A 164 -3.24 4.05 -16.46
CA ALA A 164 -2.53 5.26 -16.85
C ALA A 164 -3.46 6.30 -17.50
N PHE A 165 -4.56 5.85 -18.10
CA PHE A 165 -5.57 6.73 -18.71
C PHE A 165 -6.24 7.63 -17.69
N MET A 166 -6.67 7.09 -16.54
CA MET A 166 -7.31 7.90 -15.50
C MET A 166 -6.35 8.94 -14.91
N LEU A 167 -5.06 8.62 -14.80
CA LEU A 167 -4.05 9.59 -14.36
C LEU A 167 -3.89 10.73 -15.36
N ASP A 168 -3.93 10.45 -16.67
CA ASP A 168 -3.92 11.50 -17.69
C ASP A 168 -5.21 12.31 -17.74
N LEU A 169 -6.36 11.66 -17.54
CA LEU A 169 -7.64 12.35 -17.47
C LEU A 169 -7.66 13.35 -16.30
N LEU A 170 -7.26 12.90 -15.10
CA LEU A 170 -7.17 13.77 -13.92
C LEU A 170 -6.22 14.94 -14.16
N ARG A 171 -5.10 14.71 -14.84
CA ARG A 171 -4.12 15.75 -15.17
C ARG A 171 -4.64 16.77 -16.20
N VAL A 172 -5.37 16.29 -17.21
CA VAL A 172 -5.88 17.16 -18.30
C VAL A 172 -7.05 18.02 -17.82
N TYR A 173 -7.87 17.51 -16.91
CA TYR A 173 -9.06 18.17 -16.40
C TYR A 173 -8.91 18.53 -14.90
N GLU A 174 -7.72 18.95 -14.49
CA GLU A 174 -7.42 19.18 -13.06
C GLU A 174 -8.30 20.27 -12.46
N ASP A 175 -8.56 21.34 -13.21
CA ASP A 175 -9.43 22.45 -12.80
C ASP A 175 -10.89 22.02 -12.69
N GLU A 176 -11.41 21.22 -13.63
CA GLU A 176 -12.81 20.77 -13.59
C GLU A 176 -13.09 19.69 -12.55
N LEU A 177 -12.06 18.91 -12.18
CA LEU A 177 -12.17 17.79 -11.25
C LEU A 177 -11.64 18.10 -9.84
N ASP A 178 -11.25 19.35 -9.59
CA ASP A 178 -10.71 19.82 -8.31
C ASP A 178 -9.51 18.99 -7.82
N VAL A 179 -8.60 18.68 -8.76
CA VAL A 179 -7.44 17.84 -8.47
C VAL A 179 -6.35 18.69 -7.83
N VAL A 180 -6.06 18.40 -6.55
CA VAL A 180 -5.04 19.11 -5.76
C VAL A 180 -3.60 18.64 -6.01
N ALA A 181 -3.41 17.60 -6.82
CA ALA A 181 -2.09 17.04 -7.11
C ALA A 181 -1.43 17.76 -8.29
N GLU A 182 -0.12 18.03 -8.18
CA GLU A 182 0.65 18.69 -9.24
C GLU A 182 0.58 17.89 -10.56
N PRO A 183 0.35 18.53 -11.72
CA PRO A 183 0.21 17.83 -12.99
C PRO A 183 1.47 17.04 -13.38
N GLU A 184 2.67 17.49 -13.01
CA GLU A 184 3.91 16.74 -13.22
C GLU A 184 3.94 15.43 -12.42
N ALA A 185 3.37 15.40 -11.20
CA ALA A 185 3.30 14.19 -10.39
C ALA A 185 2.35 13.15 -10.99
N LEU A 186 1.21 13.60 -11.53
CA LEU A 186 0.28 12.74 -12.27
C LEU A 186 0.93 12.20 -13.55
N ALA A 187 1.63 13.05 -14.31
CA ALA A 187 2.36 12.64 -15.52
C ALA A 187 3.44 11.59 -15.19
N ALA A 188 4.23 11.81 -14.15
CA ALA A 188 5.26 10.86 -13.70
C ALA A 188 4.65 9.51 -13.30
N THR A 189 3.53 9.50 -12.58
CA THR A 189 2.83 8.27 -12.20
C THR A 189 2.21 7.56 -13.40
N ALA A 190 1.68 8.32 -14.37
CA ALA A 190 1.12 7.79 -15.60
C ALA A 190 2.21 7.11 -16.46
N GLU A 191 3.41 7.69 -16.53
CA GLU A 191 4.54 7.06 -17.23
C GLU A 191 5.04 5.82 -16.48
N ALA A 192 5.17 5.87 -15.15
CA ALA A 192 5.52 4.70 -14.35
C ALA A 192 4.51 3.56 -14.53
N THR A 193 3.22 3.89 -14.65
CA THR A 193 2.15 2.92 -14.95
C THR A 193 2.34 2.27 -16.32
N ARG A 194 2.64 3.05 -17.35
CA ARG A 194 2.92 2.53 -18.69
C ARG A 194 4.14 1.63 -18.72
N GLU A 195 5.20 2.03 -18.03
CA GLU A 195 6.42 1.23 -17.92
C GLU A 195 6.13 -0.12 -17.24
N GLN A 196 5.43 -0.11 -16.11
CA GLN A 196 4.99 -1.34 -15.44
C GLN A 196 4.21 -2.26 -16.39
N LEU A 197 3.22 -1.71 -17.11
CA LEU A 197 2.41 -2.48 -18.06
C LEU A 197 3.22 -3.05 -19.23
N ARG A 198 4.27 -2.36 -19.69
CA ARG A 198 5.13 -2.81 -20.79
C ARG A 198 6.17 -3.84 -20.36
N THR A 199 6.73 -3.75 -19.16
CA THR A 199 7.95 -4.50 -18.80
C THR A 199 7.82 -5.44 -17.62
N LYS A 200 6.75 -5.30 -16.81
CA LYS A 200 6.53 -6.07 -15.58
C LYS A 200 5.24 -6.88 -15.58
N THR A 201 4.72 -7.20 -16.76
CA THR A 201 3.53 -8.02 -16.97
C THR A 201 3.86 -9.29 -17.75
N ALA A 202 2.90 -10.21 -17.83
CA ALA A 202 3.06 -11.43 -18.61
C ALA A 202 3.29 -11.11 -20.10
N LYS A 203 4.30 -11.75 -20.70
CA LYS A 203 4.54 -11.69 -22.14
C LYS A 203 3.64 -12.70 -22.83
N LEU A 204 2.79 -12.22 -23.73
CA LEU A 204 1.90 -13.05 -24.53
C LEU A 204 2.41 -13.09 -25.97
N THR A 205 2.46 -14.28 -26.55
CA THR A 205 2.64 -14.48 -27.98
C THR A 205 1.37 -15.09 -28.53
N ILE A 206 0.78 -14.47 -29.54
CA ILE A 206 -0.37 -15.03 -30.24
C ILE A 206 0.19 -15.93 -31.34
N GLY A 207 -0.17 -17.22 -31.31
CA GLY A 207 0.17 -18.15 -32.38
C GLY A 207 -0.55 -17.79 -33.69
N GLU A 208 -0.01 -18.23 -34.83
CA GLU A 208 -0.78 -18.16 -36.07
C GLU A 208 -2.09 -18.97 -35.91
N PRO A 209 -3.21 -18.48 -36.49
CA PRO A 209 -4.52 -19.10 -36.34
C PRO A 209 -4.58 -20.54 -36.87
#